data_AF-A0A7Y2KJV9-F1
#
_entry.id   AF-A0A7Y2KJV9-F1
#
_cell.length_a   1.000
_cell.length_b   1.000
_cell.length_c   1.000
_cell.angle_alpha   90.00
_cell.angle_beta   90.00
_cell.angle_gamma   90.00
#
_symmetry.space_group_name_H-M   'P 1'
#
loop_
_entity.id
_entity.type
_entity.pdbx_description
1 polymer ?
#
loop_
_entity_poly.entity_id
_entity_poly.type
_entity_poly.pdbx_seq_one_letter_code
_entity_poly.pdbx_strand_id
1 'polypeptide(L)'
;MKNTLSKYLPLVPVLAGYFLLFLAGENMEGTWQLIAMLAFYCALGQAFNLFMGMTGYVDFGYVAFLGIGTYGMAIAISRFSDKGWGLGLLVVGMLMAIGMATLLSLVVGAVALRLRGAYFAIATIGVNEGLRYLIEGARLWNGSEGILFSG
;
A
#
# COMPACT_ATOMS: atom_id res chain seq x y z
N MET A 1 33.37 3.02 -2.25
CA MET A 1 32.00 3.05 -1.69
C MET A 1 31.02 3.23 -2.83
N LYS A 2 30.35 2.16 -3.30
CA LYS A 2 29.35 2.29 -4.36
C LYS A 2 28.17 3.11 -3.82
N ASN A 3 27.87 4.21 -4.49
CA ASN A 3 26.90 5.22 -4.10
C ASN A 3 25.53 4.56 -3.83
N THR A 4 25.06 4.55 -2.59
CA THR A 4 23.76 4.02 -2.17
C THR A 4 22.60 4.66 -2.95
N LEU A 5 22.79 5.89 -3.43
CA LEU A 5 21.85 6.62 -4.28
C LEU A 5 21.55 5.90 -5.62
N SER A 6 22.53 5.22 -6.22
CA SER A 6 22.34 4.50 -7.49
C SER A 6 21.39 3.30 -7.37
N LYS A 7 21.19 2.79 -6.15
CA LYS A 7 20.32 1.64 -5.87
C LYS A 7 18.83 2.02 -5.90
N TYR A 8 18.50 3.29 -5.64
CA TYR A 8 17.13 3.82 -5.65
C TYR A 8 16.77 4.53 -6.96
N LEU A 9 17.73 4.68 -7.86
CA LEU A 9 17.57 5.27 -9.19
C LEU A 9 16.45 4.61 -10.03
N PRO A 10 16.17 3.30 -9.90
CA PRO A 10 15.02 2.66 -10.57
C PRO A 10 13.64 3.11 -10.07
N LEU A 11 13.53 3.76 -8.89
CA LEU A 11 12.24 4.25 -8.36
C LEU A 11 11.79 5.55 -9.02
N VAL A 12 12.74 6.36 -9.50
CA VAL A 12 12.47 7.65 -10.17
C VAL A 12 11.60 7.49 -11.43
N PRO A 13 11.92 6.61 -12.40
CA PRO A 13 11.06 6.42 -13.57
C PRO A 13 9.68 5.86 -13.22
N VAL A 14 9.57 5.09 -12.13
CA VAL A 14 8.28 4.54 -11.69
C VAL A 14 7.38 5.63 -11.10
N LEU A 15 7.93 6.52 -10.27
CA LEU A 15 7.20 7.69 -9.76
C LEU A 15 6.80 8.64 -10.89
N ALA A 16 7.69 8.86 -11.87
CA ALA A 16 7.35 9.61 -13.08
C ALA A 16 6.22 8.94 -13.88
N GLY A 17 6.20 7.60 -13.94
CA GLY A 17 5.11 6.83 -14.53
C GLY A 17 3.76 7.11 -13.87
N TYR A 18 3.67 7.07 -12.54
CA TYR A 18 2.42 7.41 -11.84
C TYR A 18 1.98 8.85 -12.06
N PHE A 19 2.94 9.78 -12.14
CA PHE A 19 2.63 11.17 -12.43
C PHE A 19 2.09 11.36 -13.86
N LEU A 20 2.65 10.64 -14.84
CA LEU A 20 2.13 10.63 -16.20
C LEU A 20 0.72 10.02 -16.29
N LEU A 21 0.47 8.94 -15.53
CA LEU A 21 -0.87 8.36 -15.42
C LEU A 21 -1.86 9.34 -14.82
N PHE A 22 -1.47 10.06 -13.77
CA PHE A 22 -2.29 11.10 -13.16
C PHE A 22 -2.64 12.21 -14.17
N LEU A 23 -1.64 12.72 -14.90
CA LEU A 23 -1.87 13.73 -15.95
C LEU A 23 -2.77 13.21 -17.07
N ALA A 24 -2.57 11.97 -17.53
CA ALA A 24 -3.45 11.36 -18.52
C ALA A 24 -4.91 11.27 -18.02
N GLY A 25 -5.09 11.04 -16.71
CA GLY A 25 -6.40 11.00 -16.06
C GLY A 25 -7.12 12.34 -16.03
N GLU A 26 -6.40 13.44 -15.83
CA GLU A 26 -7.00 14.78 -15.85
C GLU A 26 -7.31 15.28 -17.26
N ASN A 27 -6.54 14.86 -18.28
CA ASN A 27 -6.70 15.36 -19.65
C ASN A 27 -7.73 14.58 -20.49
N MET A 28 -8.19 13.41 -20.04
CA MET A 28 -9.11 12.54 -20.78
C MET A 28 -10.39 12.28 -19.99
N GLU A 29 -11.48 12.95 -20.38
CA GLU A 29 -12.80 12.76 -19.77
C GLU A 29 -13.26 11.29 -19.87
N GLY A 30 -13.82 10.76 -18.77
CA GLY A 30 -14.37 9.41 -18.70
C GLY A 30 -13.35 8.27 -18.46
N THR A 31 -12.04 8.54 -18.42
CA THR A 31 -11.01 7.49 -18.30
C THR A 31 -10.46 7.31 -16.87
N TRP A 32 -10.90 8.13 -15.92
CA TRP A 32 -10.35 8.17 -14.55
C TRP A 32 -10.33 6.81 -13.84
N GLN A 33 -11.44 6.05 -13.91
CA GLN A 33 -11.53 4.75 -13.25
C GLN A 33 -10.56 3.71 -13.84
N LEU A 34 -10.40 3.72 -15.16
CA LEU A 34 -9.46 2.83 -15.85
C LEU A 34 -8.02 3.15 -15.45
N ILE A 35 -7.67 4.44 -15.43
CA ILE A 35 -6.33 4.92 -15.06
C ILE A 35 -6.03 4.62 -13.59
N ALA A 36 -7.00 4.79 -12.69
CA ALA A 36 -6.86 4.42 -11.29
C ALA A 36 -6.62 2.91 -11.12
N MET A 37 -7.37 2.05 -11.83
CA MET A 37 -7.13 0.60 -11.81
C MET A 37 -5.76 0.24 -12.40
N LEU A 38 -5.36 0.88 -13.49
CA LEU A 38 -4.05 0.66 -14.09
C LEU A 38 -2.93 1.03 -13.11
N ALA A 39 -3.01 2.20 -12.48
CA ALA A 39 -2.06 2.64 -11.46
C ALA A 39 -2.01 1.68 -10.27
N PHE A 40 -3.17 1.17 -9.83
CA PHE A 40 -3.25 0.16 -8.77
C PHE A 40 -2.51 -1.13 -9.13
N TYR A 41 -2.73 -1.68 -10.33
CA TYR A 41 -2.01 -2.89 -10.77
C TYR A 41 -0.51 -2.64 -11.00
N CYS A 42 -0.12 -1.46 -11.48
CA CYS A 42 1.29 -1.06 -11.55
C CYS A 42 1.93 -1.03 -10.16
N ALA A 43 1.24 -0.51 -9.15
CA ALA A 43 1.71 -0.48 -7.76
C ALA A 43 1.87 -1.88 -7.18
N LEU A 44 0.92 -2.78 -7.47
CA LEU A 44 1.04 -4.20 -7.11
C LEU A 44 2.25 -4.86 -7.76
N GLY A 45 2.45 -4.67 -9.06
CA GLY A 45 3.60 -5.20 -9.79
C GLY A 45 4.93 -4.65 -9.27
N GLN A 46 4.96 -3.38 -8.87
CA GLN A 46 6.14 -2.76 -8.26
C GLN A 46 6.44 -3.34 -6.88
N ALA A 47 5.43 -3.54 -6.04
CA ALA A 47 5.59 -4.19 -4.74
C ALA A 47 6.17 -5.60 -4.91
N PHE A 48 5.64 -6.37 -5.86
CA PHE A 48 6.16 -7.69 -6.19
C PHE A 48 7.61 -7.65 -6.68
N ASN A 49 7.95 -6.72 -7.58
CA ASN A 49 9.32 -6.56 -8.09
C ASN A 49 10.32 -6.13 -6.99
N LEU A 50 9.87 -5.35 -6.00
CA LEU A 50 10.72 -4.93 -4.89
C LEU A 50 11.16 -6.14 -4.05
N PHE A 51 10.25 -7.07 -3.77
CA PHE A 51 10.59 -8.28 -3.02
C PHE A 51 11.27 -9.31 -3.93
N MET A 52 10.57 -9.83 -4.93
CA MET A 52 11.07 -10.95 -5.73
C MET A 52 12.20 -10.54 -6.68
N GLY A 53 12.10 -9.37 -7.31
CA GLY A 53 13.09 -8.89 -8.27
C GLY A 53 14.38 -8.39 -7.61
N MET A 54 14.26 -7.49 -6.62
CA MET A 54 15.44 -6.84 -6.02
C MET A 54 16.07 -7.61 -4.86
N THR A 55 15.27 -8.35 -4.07
CA THR A 55 15.79 -9.09 -2.91
C THR A 55 15.95 -10.59 -3.17
N GLY A 56 15.27 -11.13 -4.20
CA GLY A 56 15.27 -12.56 -4.50
C GLY A 56 14.42 -13.41 -3.56
N TYR A 57 13.70 -12.79 -2.62
CA TYR A 57 12.76 -13.48 -1.72
C TYR A 57 11.35 -13.47 -2.32
N VAL A 58 10.67 -14.61 -2.22
CA VAL A 58 9.26 -14.71 -2.55
C VAL A 58 8.44 -14.19 -1.36
N ASP A 59 7.84 -13.02 -1.52
CA ASP A 59 6.95 -12.40 -0.53
C ASP A 59 5.48 -12.47 -0.99
N PHE A 60 4.60 -12.98 -0.12
CA PHE A 60 3.16 -12.92 -0.32
C PHE A 60 2.46 -11.91 0.60
N GLY A 61 3.19 -11.29 1.53
CA GLY A 61 2.69 -10.39 2.56
C GLY A 61 2.36 -8.97 2.09
N TYR A 62 2.72 -8.61 0.85
CA TYR A 62 2.50 -7.26 0.32
C TYR A 62 1.02 -6.83 0.34
N VAL A 63 0.09 -7.78 0.30
CA VAL A 63 -1.36 -7.54 0.39
C VAL A 63 -1.76 -6.99 1.77
N ALA A 64 -1.16 -7.47 2.86
CA ALA A 64 -1.41 -6.94 4.20
C ALA A 64 -0.97 -5.47 4.32
N PHE A 65 0.22 -5.12 3.78
CA PHE A 65 0.71 -3.74 3.80
C PHE A 65 -0.16 -2.82 2.96
N LEU A 66 -0.57 -3.27 1.78
CA LEU A 66 -1.52 -2.56 0.92
C LEU A 66 -2.85 -2.33 1.65
N GLY A 67 -3.42 -3.38 2.24
CA GLY A 67 -4.69 -3.31 2.97
C GLY A 67 -4.64 -2.29 4.10
N ILE A 68 -3.64 -2.37 4.98
CA ILE A 68 -3.46 -1.41 6.08
C ILE A 68 -3.25 0.02 5.58
N GLY A 69 -2.48 0.22 4.49
CA GLY A 69 -2.33 1.52 3.86
C GLY A 69 -3.67 2.08 3.37
N THR A 70 -4.48 1.27 2.68
CA THR A 70 -5.80 1.67 2.21
C THR A 70 -6.77 1.98 3.35
N TYR A 71 -6.73 1.22 4.45
CA TYR A 71 -7.49 1.55 5.66
C TYR A 71 -7.06 2.88 6.25
N GLY A 72 -5.75 3.21 6.26
CA GLY A 72 -5.27 4.52 6.70
C GLY A 72 -5.85 5.68 5.90
N MET A 73 -5.86 5.56 4.56
CA MET A 73 -6.53 6.52 3.68
C MET A 73 -8.04 6.58 3.96
N ALA A 74 -8.70 5.43 4.10
CA ALA A 74 -10.14 5.34 4.30
C ALA A 74 -10.60 5.94 5.63
N ILE A 75 -9.84 5.73 6.71
CA ILE A 75 -10.09 6.34 8.02
C ILE A 75 -9.97 7.87 7.93
N ALA A 76 -8.96 8.37 7.23
CA ALA A 76 -8.78 9.80 7.06
C ALA A 76 -9.97 10.41 6.30
N ILE A 77 -10.39 9.81 5.19
CA ILE A 77 -11.55 10.28 4.42
C ILE A 77 -12.82 10.22 5.29
N SER A 78 -13.11 9.08 5.92
CA SER A 78 -14.31 8.88 6.75
C SER A 78 -14.40 9.86 7.93
N ARG A 79 -13.26 10.27 8.52
CA ARG A 79 -13.25 11.14 9.71
C ARG A 79 -13.15 12.63 9.39
N PHE A 80 -12.58 13.00 8.25
CA PHE A 80 -12.24 14.39 7.93
C PHE A 80 -12.97 14.92 6.69
N SER A 81 -13.78 14.11 6.00
CA SER A 81 -14.61 14.55 4.86
C SER A 81 -15.54 15.71 5.25
N ASP A 82 -16.19 15.64 6.41
CA ASP A 82 -17.15 16.67 6.87
C ASP A 82 -16.51 18.02 7.21
N LYS A 83 -15.17 18.07 7.36
CA LYS A 83 -14.47 19.29 7.78
C LYS A 83 -14.10 20.22 6.62
N GLY A 84 -14.42 19.85 5.38
CA GLY A 84 -14.18 20.71 4.21
C GLY A 84 -12.70 20.89 3.86
N TRP A 85 -11.84 19.93 4.20
CA TRP A 85 -10.38 20.04 4.03
C TRP A 85 -9.89 19.96 2.57
N GLY A 86 -10.80 19.78 1.59
CA GLY A 86 -10.47 19.79 0.16
C GLY A 86 -9.27 18.90 -0.18
N LEU A 87 -8.31 19.46 -0.93
CA LEU A 87 -7.04 18.80 -1.28
C LEU A 87 -6.18 18.42 -0.06
N GLY A 88 -6.32 19.11 1.07
CA GLY A 88 -5.60 18.79 2.31
C GLY A 88 -5.99 17.42 2.89
N LEU A 89 -7.21 16.95 2.60
CA LEU A 89 -7.68 15.63 3.01
C LEU A 89 -6.85 14.51 2.36
N LEU A 90 -6.47 14.67 1.08
CA LEU A 90 -5.66 13.70 0.36
C LEU A 90 -4.26 13.58 0.95
N VAL A 91 -3.66 14.72 1.35
CA VAL A 91 -2.33 14.74 1.98
C VAL A 91 -2.38 14.04 3.33
N VAL A 92 -3.37 14.34 4.15
CA VAL A 92 -3.54 13.71 5.47
C VAL A 92 -3.82 12.21 5.33
N GLY A 93 -4.66 11.82 4.38
CA GLY A 93 -4.93 10.41 4.07
C GLY A 93 -3.69 9.67 3.61
N MET A 94 -2.88 10.29 2.75
CA MET A 94 -1.60 9.72 2.30
C MET A 94 -0.62 9.56 3.46
N LEU A 95 -0.51 10.56 4.33
CA LEU A 95 0.35 10.47 5.53
C LEU A 95 -0.10 9.37 6.49
N MET A 96 -1.41 9.23 6.70
CA MET A 96 -1.99 8.14 7.50
C MET A 96 -1.73 6.78 6.87
N ALA A 97 -1.92 6.65 5.55
CA ALA A 97 -1.64 5.43 4.81
C ALA A 97 -0.16 5.01 4.93
N ILE A 98 0.76 5.96 4.71
CA ILE A 98 2.21 5.74 4.85
C ILE A 98 2.54 5.38 6.30
N GLY A 99 2.01 6.11 7.28
CA GLY A 99 2.27 5.87 8.69
C GLY A 99 1.84 4.46 9.12
N MET A 100 0.61 4.07 8.80
CA MET A 100 0.08 2.75 9.16
C MET A 100 0.81 1.61 8.44
N ALA A 101 1.06 1.75 7.13
CA ALA A 101 1.81 0.75 6.38
C ALA A 101 3.26 0.61 6.88
N THR A 102 3.92 1.71 7.22
CA THR A 102 5.28 1.72 7.77
C THR A 102 5.31 1.04 9.13
N LEU A 103 4.36 1.33 10.02
CA LEU A 103 4.28 0.70 11.34
C LEU A 103 4.12 -0.83 11.20
N LEU A 104 3.19 -1.28 10.35
CA LEU A 104 3.03 -2.71 10.10
C LEU A 104 4.31 -3.32 9.50
N SER A 105 4.90 -2.66 8.51
CA SER A 105 6.13 -3.12 7.85
C SER A 105 7.32 -3.21 8.81
N LEU A 106 7.44 -2.32 9.80
CA LEU A 106 8.50 -2.39 10.80
C LEU A 106 8.34 -3.60 11.71
N VAL A 107 7.11 -3.84 12.20
CA VAL A 107 6.81 -4.99 13.08
C VAL A 107 7.02 -6.29 12.33
N VAL A 108 6.43 -6.42 11.15
CA VAL A 108 6.53 -7.63 10.33
C VAL A 108 7.96 -7.82 9.83
N GLY A 109 8.61 -6.76 9.34
CA GLY A 109 9.98 -6.82 8.84
C GLY A 109 10.99 -7.24 9.91
N ALA A 110 10.83 -6.77 11.16
CA ALA A 110 11.72 -7.14 12.27
C ALA A 110 11.73 -8.66 12.56
N VAL A 111 10.61 -9.33 12.31
CA VAL A 111 10.44 -10.77 12.51
C VAL A 111 10.76 -11.54 11.22
N ALA A 112 10.13 -11.15 10.11
CA ALA A 112 10.18 -11.87 8.85
C ALA A 112 11.59 -11.88 8.24
N LEU A 113 12.35 -10.78 8.31
CA LEU A 113 13.69 -10.70 7.74
C LEU A 113 14.73 -11.61 8.42
N ARG A 114 14.38 -12.24 9.56
CA ARG A 114 15.23 -13.26 10.21
C ARG A 114 15.13 -14.63 9.53
N LEU A 115 14.10 -14.85 8.73
CA LEU A 115 13.82 -16.10 8.03
C LEU A 115 14.50 -16.11 6.65
N ARG A 116 14.82 -17.30 6.15
CA ARG A 116 15.48 -17.46 4.83
C ARG A 116 14.71 -18.43 3.93
N GLY A 117 14.74 -18.16 2.62
CA GLY A 117 14.15 -19.02 1.61
C GLY A 117 12.64 -19.22 1.80
N ALA A 118 12.17 -20.47 1.71
CA ALA A 118 10.75 -20.82 1.79
C ALA A 118 10.08 -20.41 3.12
N TYR A 119 10.83 -20.38 4.21
CA TYR A 119 10.29 -19.98 5.52
C TYR A 119 9.82 -18.52 5.54
N PHE A 120 10.46 -17.65 4.76
CA PHE A 120 10.03 -16.26 4.61
C PHE A 120 8.65 -16.18 3.96
N ALA A 121 8.46 -16.91 2.85
CA ALA A 121 7.18 -16.96 2.15
C ALA A 121 6.05 -17.47 3.07
N ILE A 122 6.27 -18.56 3.80
CA ILE A 122 5.28 -19.13 4.74
C ILE A 122 4.92 -18.11 5.83
N ALA A 123 5.90 -17.43 6.42
CA ALA A 123 5.63 -16.42 7.44
C ALA A 123 4.79 -15.26 6.90
N THR A 124 5.04 -14.81 5.68
CA THR A 124 4.28 -13.70 5.06
C THR A 124 2.82 -14.08 4.76
N ILE A 125 2.56 -15.34 4.39
CA ILE A 125 1.19 -15.88 4.30
C ILE A 125 0.52 -15.86 5.68
N GLY A 126 1.24 -16.30 6.73
CA GLY A 126 0.74 -16.26 8.10
C GLY A 126 0.42 -14.84 8.58
N VAL A 127 1.19 -13.84 8.16
CA VAL A 127 0.90 -12.43 8.45
C VAL A 127 -0.38 -11.96 7.78
N ASN A 128 -0.62 -12.32 6.52
CA ASN A 128 -1.86 -11.96 5.81
C ASN A 128 -3.09 -12.54 6.51
N GLU A 129 -3.08 -13.85 6.76
CA GLU A 129 -4.22 -14.52 7.40
C GLU A 129 -4.38 -14.04 8.85
N GLY A 130 -3.29 -13.88 9.59
CA GLY A 130 -3.33 -13.35 10.95
C GLY A 130 -3.91 -11.94 11.01
N LEU A 131 -3.54 -11.06 10.07
CA LEU A 131 -4.10 -9.72 9.99
C LEU A 131 -5.60 -9.75 9.64
N ARG A 132 -5.99 -10.60 8.68
CA ARG A 132 -7.40 -10.77 8.32
C ARG A 132 -8.24 -11.22 9.53
N TYR A 133 -7.81 -12.26 10.23
CA TYR A 133 -8.50 -12.73 11.44
C TYR A 133 -8.49 -11.69 12.56
N LEU A 134 -7.44 -10.89 12.68
CA LEU A 134 -7.40 -9.79 13.66
C LEU A 134 -8.47 -8.73 13.34
N ILE A 135 -8.58 -8.32 12.08
CA ILE A 135 -9.55 -7.31 11.65
C ILE A 135 -10.98 -7.85 11.83
N GLU A 136 -11.26 -9.07 11.35
CA GLU A 136 -12.57 -9.71 11.46
C GLU A 136 -12.95 -10.00 12.92
N GLY A 137 -12.05 -10.62 13.68
CA GLY A 137 -12.29 -11.07 15.05
C GLY A 137 -12.43 -9.93 16.06
N ALA A 138 -11.63 -8.88 15.93
CA ALA A 138 -11.74 -7.69 16.79
C ALA A 138 -12.78 -6.68 16.29
N ARG A 139 -13.47 -6.96 15.17
CA ARG A 139 -14.39 -6.02 14.48
C ARG A 139 -13.76 -4.64 14.23
N LEU A 140 -12.46 -4.60 13.95
CA LEU A 140 -11.77 -3.36 13.61
C LEU A 140 -12.29 -2.87 12.26
N TRP A 141 -12.63 -1.58 12.16
CA TRP A 141 -13.14 -0.96 10.92
C TRP A 141 -14.35 -1.69 10.31
N ASN A 142 -15.30 -2.11 11.15
CA ASN A 142 -16.47 -2.94 10.84
C ASN A 142 -16.15 -4.37 10.36
N GLY A 143 -14.91 -4.85 10.57
CA GLY A 143 -14.52 -6.22 10.24
C GLY A 143 -14.65 -6.50 8.75
N SER A 144 -15.47 -7.50 8.40
CA SER A 144 -15.67 -7.93 7.00
C SER A 144 -16.39 -6.89 6.13
N GLU A 145 -17.18 -6.00 6.72
CA GLU A 145 -17.92 -4.95 5.97
C GLU A 145 -17.02 -3.79 5.54
N GLY A 146 -15.90 -3.58 6.23
CA GLY A 146 -14.95 -2.51 5.96
C GLY A 146 -15.52 -1.10 6.21
N ILE A 147 -14.85 -0.11 5.60
CA ILE A 147 -15.24 1.31 5.73
C ILE A 147 -16.09 1.69 4.53
N LEU A 148 -17.36 1.97 4.77
CA LEU A 148 -18.30 2.43 3.76
C LEU A 148 -18.21 3.96 3.65
N PHE A 149 -17.95 4.44 2.44
CA PHE A 149 -18.09 5.85 2.09
C PHE A 149 -19.52 6.08 1.59
N SER A 150 -20.50 6.07 2.51
CA SER A 150 -21.86 6.44 2.18
C SER A 150 -22.12 7.86 2.67
N GLY A 151 -22.06 8.80 1.74
CA GLY A 151 -22.55 10.17 1.85
C GLY A 151 -23.22 10.55 0.55
#